data_AF-A0A9J5Y9X8-F1
#
_entry.id   AF-A0A9J5Y9X8-F1
#
_cell.length_a   1.000
_cell.length_b   1.000
_cell.length_c   1.000
_cell.angle_alpha   90.00
_cell.angle_beta   90.00
_cell.angle_gamma   90.00
#
_symmetry.space_group_name_H-M   'P 1'
#
loop_
_entity.id
_entity.type
_entity.pdbx_description
1 polymer ?
#
loop_
_entity_poly.entity_id
_entity_poly.type
_entity_poly.pdbx_seq_one_letter_code
_entity_poly.pdbx_strand_id
1 'polypeptide(L)'
;MTTKYLLLGFITLIVLVVLMSPCNACNKDPICKDVNARFKTCERFVVGITSFPTLTCCNNLIIMNDNVKCEHDGVRRYCSCIVDFSNSHDHLPYLQERIEQLYALVKIVFEKEELFSRGILLY
;
A
#
# COMPACT_ATOMS: atom_id res chain seq x y z
N MET A 1 42.26 -23.31 -26.17
CA MET A 1 41.21 -22.40 -26.69
C MET A 1 39.85 -22.61 -26.01
N THR A 2 39.60 -23.78 -25.41
CA THR A 2 38.32 -24.25 -24.84
C THR A 2 37.90 -23.61 -23.51
N THR A 3 38.84 -23.21 -22.64
CA THR A 3 38.55 -22.65 -21.30
C THR A 3 37.88 -21.27 -21.35
N LYS A 4 38.19 -20.45 -22.36
CA LYS A 4 37.58 -19.11 -22.53
C LYS A 4 36.11 -19.20 -22.91
N TYR A 5 35.73 -20.17 -23.75
CA TYR A 5 34.34 -20.40 -24.16
C TYR A 5 33.50 -21.02 -23.04
N LEU A 6 34.12 -21.86 -22.19
CA LEU A 6 33.50 -22.39 -20.97
C LEU A 6 33.16 -21.27 -19.97
N LEU A 7 34.10 -20.35 -19.73
CA LEU A 7 33.87 -19.20 -18.85
C LEU A 7 32.79 -18.26 -19.41
N LEU A 8 32.81 -17.98 -20.71
CA LEU A 8 31.77 -17.18 -21.39
C LEU A 8 30.39 -17.84 -21.28
N GLY A 9 30.31 -19.16 -21.48
CA GLY A 9 29.07 -19.93 -21.32
C GLY A 9 28.53 -19.92 -19.89
N PHE A 10 29.41 -19.99 -18.89
CA PHE A 10 29.01 -19.88 -17.48
C PHE A 10 28.46 -18.50 -17.14
N ILE A 11 29.10 -17.43 -17.62
CA ILE A 11 28.66 -16.05 -17.37
C ILE A 11 27.30 -15.80 -18.03
N THR A 12 27.11 -16.24 -19.28
CA THR A 12 25.81 -16.08 -19.96
C THR A 12 24.72 -16.88 -19.27
N LEU A 13 25.02 -18.08 -18.77
CA LEU A 13 24.07 -18.89 -18.01
C LEU A 13 23.67 -18.22 -16.68
N ILE A 14 24.62 -17.63 -15.96
CA ILE A 14 24.36 -16.87 -14.72
C ILE A 14 23.48 -15.65 -15.02
N VAL A 15 23.81 -14.87 -16.06
CA VAL A 15 23.00 -13.71 -16.48
C VAL A 15 21.59 -14.15 -16.88
N LEU A 16 21.44 -15.26 -17.59
CA LEU A 16 20.12 -15.82 -17.91
C LEU A 16 19.37 -16.23 -16.64
N VAL A 17 20.01 -16.88 -15.66
CA VAL A 17 19.39 -17.29 -14.40
C VAL A 17 18.97 -16.09 -13.53
N VAL A 18 19.76 -15.01 -13.53
CA VAL A 18 19.41 -13.75 -12.84
C VAL A 18 18.24 -13.04 -13.54
N LEU A 19 18.21 -13.02 -14.88
CA LEU A 19 17.13 -12.40 -15.66
C LEU A 19 15.83 -13.24 -15.67
N MET A 20 15.95 -14.57 -15.55
CA MET A 20 14.84 -15.51 -15.50
C MET A 20 14.46 -15.90 -14.08
N SER A 21 15.01 -15.24 -13.05
CA SER A 21 14.49 -15.40 -11.69
C SER A 21 13.03 -14.97 -11.72
N PRO A 22 12.06 -15.90 -11.70
CA PRO A 22 10.68 -15.52 -11.47
C PRO A 22 10.69 -14.86 -10.10
N CYS A 23 10.01 -13.73 -9.93
CA CYS A 23 9.83 -13.09 -8.62
C CYS A 23 9.65 -14.18 -7.56
N ASN A 24 10.72 -14.49 -6.83
CA ASN A 24 10.77 -15.66 -5.97
C ASN A 24 9.83 -15.32 -4.84
N ALA A 25 8.67 -15.98 -4.91
CA ALA A 25 7.50 -15.78 -4.09
C ALA A 25 6.69 -14.52 -4.45
N CYS A 26 5.55 -14.80 -5.11
CA CYS A 26 4.24 -14.37 -4.63
C CYS A 26 4.00 -14.76 -3.15
N ASN A 27 4.96 -14.51 -2.26
CA ASN A 27 4.69 -14.32 -0.85
C ASN A 27 3.91 -13.02 -0.85
N LYS A 28 2.57 -13.13 -0.91
CA LYS A 28 1.72 -12.05 -0.44
C LYS A 28 2.19 -11.82 0.98
N ASP A 29 3.05 -10.81 1.16
CA ASP A 29 3.51 -10.37 2.45
C ASP A 29 2.25 -10.33 3.34
N PRO A 30 2.21 -11.06 4.46
CA PRO A 30 1.01 -11.10 5.29
C PRO A 30 0.58 -9.68 5.68
N ILE A 31 1.53 -8.74 5.77
CA ILE A 31 1.29 -7.31 5.96
C ILE A 31 0.53 -6.73 4.76
N CYS A 32 0.93 -6.99 3.52
CA CYS A 32 0.22 -6.49 2.34
C CYS A 32 -1.22 -7.00 2.27
N LYS A 33 -1.52 -8.21 2.75
CA LYS A 33 -2.91 -8.68 2.82
C LYS A 33 -3.74 -7.82 3.78
N ASP A 34 -3.21 -7.47 4.95
CA ASP A 34 -3.88 -6.61 5.92
C ASP A 34 -3.98 -5.16 5.42
N VAL A 35 -2.89 -4.61 4.90
CA VAL A 35 -2.83 -3.26 4.30
C VAL A 35 -3.87 -3.12 3.18
N ASN A 36 -3.94 -4.09 2.27
CA ASN A 36 -4.89 -4.02 1.15
C ASN A 36 -6.34 -4.15 1.63
N ALA A 37 -6.61 -5.04 2.59
CA ALA A 37 -7.96 -5.19 3.16
C ALA A 37 -8.45 -3.90 3.85
N ARG A 38 -7.55 -3.22 4.57
CA ARG A 38 -7.83 -1.94 5.22
C ARG A 38 -7.99 -0.81 4.19
N PHE A 39 -7.04 -0.67 3.27
CA PHE A 39 -7.04 0.40 2.27
C PHE A 39 -8.22 0.29 1.30
N LYS A 40 -8.68 -0.93 0.97
CA LYS A 40 -9.86 -1.16 0.12
C LYS A 40 -11.12 -0.43 0.61
N THR A 41 -11.24 -0.18 1.91
CA THR A 41 -12.38 0.58 2.45
C THR A 41 -12.42 2.05 2.00
N CYS A 42 -11.30 2.58 1.50
CA CYS A 42 -11.16 3.92 0.93
C CYS A 42 -11.37 3.97 -0.59
N GLU A 43 -11.49 2.81 -1.25
CA GLU A 43 -11.48 2.67 -2.72
C GLU A 43 -12.51 3.57 -3.40
N ARG A 44 -13.76 3.55 -2.90
CA ARG A 44 -14.86 4.36 -3.46
C ARG A 44 -14.56 5.86 -3.45
N PHE A 45 -13.80 6.34 -2.47
CA PHE A 45 -13.40 7.74 -2.40
C PHE A 45 -12.22 8.05 -3.34
N VAL A 46 -11.17 7.22 -3.33
CA VAL A 46 -9.97 7.47 -4.16
C VAL A 46 -10.23 7.32 -5.66
N VAL A 47 -11.26 6.56 -6.06
CA VAL A 47 -11.73 6.49 -7.46
C VAL A 47 -12.80 7.54 -7.80
N GLY A 48 -13.19 8.38 -6.84
CA GLY A 48 -14.12 9.50 -7.05
C GLY A 48 -15.62 9.15 -7.06
N ILE A 49 -16.01 7.94 -6.64
CA ILE A 49 -17.43 7.55 -6.54
C ILE A 49 -18.12 8.26 -5.37
N THR A 50 -17.43 8.44 -4.25
CA THR A 50 -17.96 9.15 -3.07
C THR A 50 -17.23 10.46 -2.84
N SER A 51 -17.96 11.49 -2.40
CA SER A 51 -17.38 12.82 -2.12
C SER A 51 -16.56 12.87 -0.83
N PHE A 52 -16.78 11.93 0.09
CA PHE A 52 -16.10 11.83 1.38
C PHE A 52 -15.65 10.38 1.63
N PRO A 53 -14.53 10.16 2.36
CA PRO A 53 -14.16 8.85 2.84
C PRO A 53 -15.16 8.37 3.90
N THR A 54 -15.35 7.05 3.99
CA THR A 54 -16.17 6.46 5.06
C THR A 54 -15.44 6.54 6.40
N LEU A 55 -16.16 6.51 7.51
CA LEU A 55 -15.55 6.42 8.84
C LEU A 55 -14.65 5.17 8.96
N THR A 56 -15.10 4.05 8.40
CA THR A 56 -14.32 2.80 8.34
C THR A 56 -12.98 2.99 7.61
N CYS A 57 -12.96 3.74 6.50
CA CYS A 57 -11.73 4.09 5.80
C CYS A 57 -10.79 4.90 6.70
N CYS A 58 -11.28 5.97 7.33
CA CYS A 58 -10.46 6.79 8.22
C CYS A 58 -9.87 5.98 9.38
N ASN A 59 -10.68 5.18 10.05
CA ASN A 59 -10.25 4.38 11.21
C ASN A 59 -9.22 3.32 10.80
N ASN A 60 -9.38 2.71 9.63
CA ASN A 60 -8.39 1.80 9.07
C ASN A 60 -7.07 2.49 8.75
N LEU A 61 -7.10 3.71 8.20
CA LEU A 61 -5.88 4.48 7.91
C LEU A 61 -5.16 4.89 9.20
N ILE A 62 -5.89 5.24 10.26
CA ILE A 62 -5.32 5.52 11.59
C ILE A 62 -4.62 4.27 12.13
N ILE A 63 -5.30 3.12 12.12
CA ILE A 63 -4.70 1.85 12.56
C ILE A 63 -3.45 1.51 11.75
N MET A 64 -3.50 1.68 10.43
CA MET A 64 -2.33 1.46 9.56
C MET A 64 -1.17 2.39 9.93
N ASN A 65 -1.45 3.67 10.20
CA ASN A 65 -0.45 4.66 10.61
C ASN A 65 0.16 4.38 11.98
N ASP A 66 -0.52 3.64 12.87
CA ASP A 66 0.07 3.19 14.12
C ASP A 66 0.86 1.90 13.95
N ASN A 67 0.34 0.94 13.19
CA ASN A 67 1.03 -0.33 12.92
C ASN A 67 2.34 -0.13 12.15
N VAL A 68 2.38 0.80 11.19
CA VAL A 68 3.56 1.07 10.37
C VAL A 68 4.79 1.47 11.19
N LYS A 69 4.60 2.04 12.39
CA LYS A 69 5.69 2.45 13.30
C LYS A 69 6.30 1.27 14.04
N CYS A 70 5.53 0.19 14.20
CA CYS A 70 5.94 -1.03 14.90
C CYS A 70 6.64 -2.04 13.99
N GLU A 71 6.53 -1.86 12.67
CA GLU A 71 7.06 -2.77 11.66
C GLU A 71 8.46 -2.36 11.18
N HIS A 72 9.36 -3.34 11.06
CA HIS A 72 10.67 -3.10 10.45
C HIS A 72 10.50 -2.67 8.99
N ASP A 73 11.07 -1.51 8.63
CA ASP A 73 10.91 -0.88 7.31
C ASP A 73 9.43 -0.69 6.93
N GLY A 74 8.58 -0.46 7.95
CA GLY A 74 7.13 -0.43 7.82
C GLY A 74 6.65 0.57 6.77
N VAL A 75 7.18 1.79 6.78
CA VAL A 75 6.76 2.84 5.83
C VAL A 75 6.95 2.37 4.39
N ARG A 76 8.14 1.86 4.06
CA ARG A 76 8.44 1.39 2.71
C ARG A 76 7.58 0.19 2.32
N ARG A 77 7.41 -0.78 3.24
CA ARG A 77 6.60 -1.98 2.99
C ARG A 77 5.14 -1.63 2.76
N TYR A 78 4.54 -0.81 3.64
CA TYR A 78 3.15 -0.38 3.52
C TYR A 78 2.91 0.40 2.22
N CYS A 79 3.81 1.32 1.87
CA CYS A 79 3.74 2.04 0.60
C CYS A 79 3.80 1.07 -0.60
N SER A 80 4.72 0.10 -0.58
CA SER A 80 4.81 -0.92 -1.65
C SER A 80 3.50 -1.70 -1.79
N CYS A 81 2.90 -2.13 -0.68
CA CYS A 81 1.63 -2.85 -0.71
C CYS A 81 0.51 -2.02 -1.34
N ILE A 82 0.41 -0.72 -0.98
CA ILE A 82 -0.62 0.17 -1.54
C ILE A 82 -0.38 0.42 -3.03
N VAL A 83 0.88 0.60 -3.46
CA VAL A 83 1.23 0.75 -4.87
C VAL A 83 0.88 -0.51 -5.66
N ASP A 84 1.26 -1.68 -5.17
CA ASP A 84 0.95 -2.96 -5.80
C ASP A 84 -0.56 -3.19 -5.87
N PHE A 85 -1.29 -2.83 -4.80
CA PHE A 85 -2.75 -2.87 -4.79
C PHE A 85 -3.31 -1.94 -5.85
N SER A 86 -2.88 -0.68 -5.91
CA SER A 86 -3.33 0.34 -6.87
C SER A 86 -3.03 0.02 -8.34
N ASN A 87 -2.06 -0.87 -8.58
CA ASN A 87 -1.71 -1.35 -9.91
C ASN A 87 -2.44 -2.66 -10.27
N SER A 88 -3.27 -3.20 -9.37
CA SER A 88 -4.03 -4.42 -9.64
C SER A 88 -5.17 -4.14 -10.63
N HIS A 89 -5.48 -5.12 -11.48
CA HIS A 89 -6.47 -4.96 -12.56
C HIS A 89 -7.93 -4.98 -12.08
N ASP A 90 -8.18 -5.07 -10.77
CA ASP A 90 -9.51 -5.31 -10.19
C ASP A 90 -10.25 -4.02 -9.78
N HIS A 91 -9.73 -2.84 -10.10
CA HIS A 91 -10.36 -1.58 -9.71
C HIS A 91 -10.12 -0.42 -10.71
N LEU A 92 -10.93 0.64 -10.56
CA LEU A 92 -10.77 1.87 -11.33
C LEU A 92 -9.45 2.59 -10.95
N PRO A 93 -8.86 3.37 -11.88
CA PRO A 93 -7.68 4.17 -11.58
C PRO A 93 -7.91 5.12 -10.41
N TYR A 94 -6.93 5.23 -9.52
CA TYR A 94 -7.01 6.16 -8.41
C TYR A 94 -6.75 7.59 -8.88
N LEU A 95 -7.56 8.53 -8.41
CA LEU A 95 -7.43 9.94 -8.72
C LEU A 95 -6.41 10.55 -7.75
N GLN A 96 -5.33 11.10 -8.28
CA GLN A 96 -4.26 11.73 -7.48
C GLN A 96 -4.81 12.80 -6.54
N GLU A 97 -5.72 13.66 -7.02
CA GLU A 97 -6.37 14.69 -6.22
C GLU A 97 -7.16 14.11 -5.02
N ARG A 98 -7.75 12.92 -5.18
CA ARG A 98 -8.49 12.25 -4.09
C ARG A 98 -7.55 11.63 -3.09
N ILE A 99 -6.41 11.09 -3.52
CA ILE A 99 -5.37 10.60 -2.60
C ILE A 99 -4.85 11.74 -1.72
N GLU A 100 -4.61 12.92 -2.28
CA GLU A 100 -4.16 14.10 -1.52
C GLU A 100 -5.23 14.60 -0.54
N GLN A 101 -6.50 14.63 -0.97
CA GLN A 101 -7.63 14.99 -0.09
C GLN A 101 -7.84 13.99 1.04
N LEU A 102 -7.56 12.69 0.80
CA LEU A 102 -7.75 11.63 1.79
C LEU A 102 -6.96 11.93 3.07
N TYR A 103 -5.70 12.35 2.93
CA TYR A 103 -4.84 12.69 4.06
C TYR A 103 -5.41 13.85 4.89
N ALA A 104 -5.86 14.92 4.22
CA ALA A 104 -6.42 16.09 4.88
C ALA A 104 -7.73 15.76 5.63
N LEU A 105 -8.61 14.96 5.02
CA LEU A 105 -9.91 14.61 5.60
C LEU A 105 -9.77 13.65 6.78
N VAL A 106 -8.85 12.69 6.72
CA VAL A 106 -8.60 11.74 7.82
C VAL A 106 -8.11 12.49 9.06
N LYS A 107 -7.27 13.52 8.90
CA LYS A 107 -6.83 14.38 10.01
C LYS A 107 -8.02 15.06 10.70
N ILE A 108 -8.97 15.59 9.92
CA ILE A 108 -10.17 16.25 10.46
C ILE A 108 -11.08 15.25 11.16
N VAL A 109 -11.25 14.04 10.61
CA VAL A 109 -12.06 12.98 11.24
C VAL A 109 -11.43 12.53 12.56
N PHE A 110 -10.11 12.42 12.63
CA PHE A 110 -9.39 12.10 13.86
C PHE A 110 -9.59 13.16 14.96
N GLU A 111 -9.44 14.44 14.62
CA GLU A 111 -9.69 15.54 15.57
C GLU A 111 -11.15 15.55 16.06
N LYS A 112 -12.10 15.24 15.18
CA LYS A 112 -13.51 15.13 15.55
C LYS A 112 -13.82 13.91 16.42
N GLU A 113 -13.21 12.76 16.17
CA GLU A 113 -13.38 11.59 17.04
C GLU A 113 -12.73 11.80 18.41
N GLU A 114 -11.59 12.49 18.50
CA GLU A 114 -11.00 12.84 19.80
C GLU A 114 -11.91 13.80 20.58
N LEU A 115 -12.48 14.81 19.91
CA LEU A 115 -13.46 15.73 20.50
C LEU A 115 -14.75 15.01 20.93
N PHE A 116 -15.25 14.09 20.11
CA PHE A 116 -16.43 13.28 20.40
C PHE A 116 -16.18 12.31 21.57
N SER A 117 -15.03 11.64 21.60
CA SER A 117 -14.60 10.74 22.68
C SER A 117 -14.36 11.50 24.00
N ARG A 118 -14.01 12.79 23.92
CA ARG A 118 -13.89 13.71 25.06
C ARG A 118 -15.21 14.41 25.43
N GLY A 119 -16.33 14.04 24.81
CA GLY A 119 -17.66 14.58 25.13
C GLY A 119 -17.87 16.06 24.74
N ILE A 120 -17.02 16.62 23.89
CA ILE A 120 -17.14 18.01 23.42
C ILE A 120 -17.98 18.01 22.15
N LEU A 121 -19.30 17.95 22.32
CA LEU A 121 -20.28 18.22 21.26
C LEU A 121 -20.28 19.72 20.95
N LEU A 122 -19.65 20.13 19.85
CA LEU A 122 -19.96 21.43 19.24
C LEU A 122 -21.23 21.26 18.41
N TYR A 123 -22.32 21.82 18.94
CA TYR A 123 -23.56 22.13 18.23
C TYR A 123 -23.30 23.08 17.05
#